data_AF-A0A532VGA2-F1
#
_entry.id   AF-A0A532VGA2-F1
#
_cell.length_a   1.000
_cell.length_b   1.000
_cell.length_c   1.000
_cell.angle_alpha   90.00
_cell.angle_beta   90.00
_cell.angle_gamma   90.00
#
_symmetry.space_group_name_H-M   'P 1'
#
loop_
_entity.id
_entity.type
_entity.pdbx_description
1 polymer ?
#
loop_
_entity_poly.entity_id
_entity_poly.type
_entity_poly.pdbx_seq_one_letter_code
_entity_poly.pdbx_strand_id
1 'polypeptide(L)'
;METKRQPVIWLQGAGCTGCSISIMNSVSPSIKNLLLDEVVPGSFLQLVFHPTLMAATGEASIEVMLDTREKEEGRYILVMEGGIPTARGGIFATVGEKKKEPVTVLSRFVSLARGSLAIIALGDCATFGGIPAARPNPTGCKGAKDVVEEEKIGVPVINVPGCPPHPDWFVGTVAHILLYGLMSSDDLDELNRPKIFYGQLIHENCPRRPYFDEGKFARKLGEEGCLYELGCKGPFTYADCPLRHWNGGVNWVIGAGSPCLGCTEPSFPDITGPFYKKISHWEKLKPSLK
;
A
#
# COMPACT_ATOMS: atom_id res chain seq x y z
N MET A 1 -28.94 16.10 7.14
CA MET A 1 -27.93 15.18 7.71
C MET A 1 -26.61 15.93 7.62
N GLU A 2 -25.87 16.07 8.71
CA GLU A 2 -24.62 16.84 8.73
C GLU A 2 -23.55 16.10 7.93
N THR A 3 -22.97 16.75 6.94
CA THR A 3 -21.99 16.15 6.03
C THR A 3 -20.64 16.00 6.74
N LYS A 4 -20.13 14.76 6.88
CA LYS A 4 -18.82 14.50 7.50
C LYS A 4 -17.72 14.57 6.44
N ARG A 5 -16.73 15.45 6.66
CA ARG A 5 -15.54 15.55 5.83
C ARG A 5 -14.36 14.97 6.58
N GLN A 6 -13.67 14.02 5.98
CA GLN A 6 -12.46 13.42 6.51
C GLN A 6 -11.25 14.02 5.79
N PRO A 7 -10.45 14.88 6.44
CA PRO A 7 -9.25 15.43 5.83
C PRO A 7 -8.23 14.32 5.59
N VAL A 8 -7.62 14.34 4.41
CA VAL A 8 -6.56 13.41 3.99
C VAL A 8 -5.38 14.20 3.47
N ILE A 9 -4.20 13.91 4.02
CA ILE A 9 -2.92 14.40 3.52
C ILE A 9 -2.19 13.20 2.91
N TRP A 10 -1.83 13.30 1.62
CA TRP A 10 -1.14 12.24 0.90
C TRP A 10 0.30 12.62 0.60
N LEU A 11 1.24 11.92 1.23
CA LEU A 11 2.66 12.14 1.06
C LEU A 11 3.26 11.08 0.13
N GLN A 12 4.11 11.50 -0.80
CA GLN A 12 4.88 10.60 -1.67
C GLN A 12 6.35 10.62 -1.28
N GLY A 13 6.92 9.43 -1.06
CA GLY A 13 8.32 9.20 -0.71
C GLY A 13 9.12 8.59 -1.84
N ALA A 14 9.92 7.58 -1.54
CA ALA A 14 10.54 6.71 -2.54
C ALA A 14 9.46 5.81 -3.18
N GLY A 15 8.68 6.40 -4.07
CA GLY A 15 7.57 5.76 -4.78
C GLY A 15 7.64 5.95 -6.29
N CYS A 16 6.69 5.34 -7.01
CA CYS A 16 6.59 5.42 -8.46
C CYS A 16 5.26 6.05 -8.94
N THR A 17 4.46 6.60 -8.02
CA THR A 17 3.08 7.07 -8.26
C THR A 17 2.10 5.96 -8.66
N GLY A 18 2.55 4.71 -8.77
CA GLY A 18 1.72 3.57 -9.17
C GLY A 18 0.55 3.28 -8.23
N CYS A 19 0.66 3.62 -6.93
CA CYS A 19 -0.46 3.45 -6.00
C CYS A 19 -1.54 4.50 -6.27
N SER A 20 -1.14 5.75 -6.49
CA SER A 20 -2.04 6.82 -6.95
C SER A 20 -2.75 6.43 -8.26
N ILE A 21 -2.00 5.97 -9.28
CA ILE A 21 -2.59 5.53 -10.56
C ILE A 21 -3.56 4.35 -10.35
N SER A 22 -3.20 3.38 -9.52
CA SER A 22 -4.06 2.22 -9.24
C SER A 22 -5.40 2.64 -8.63
N ILE A 23 -5.39 3.61 -7.72
CA ILE A 23 -6.62 4.12 -7.08
C ILE A 23 -7.48 4.93 -8.06
N MET A 24 -6.86 5.63 -9.01
CA MET A 24 -7.62 6.28 -10.09
C MET A 24 -8.37 5.28 -10.98
N ASN A 25 -7.99 4.00 -10.97
CA ASN A 25 -8.72 2.93 -11.66
C ASN A 25 -9.87 2.33 -10.82
N SER A 26 -10.22 2.93 -9.68
CA SER A 26 -11.35 2.45 -8.86
C SER A 26 -12.68 2.61 -9.61
N VAL A 27 -13.52 1.57 -9.57
CA VAL A 27 -14.77 1.48 -10.32
C VAL A 27 -15.97 1.92 -9.46
N SER A 28 -16.09 1.38 -8.25
CA SER A 28 -17.23 1.66 -7.37
C SER A 28 -16.88 1.46 -5.89
N PRO A 29 -16.80 2.52 -5.07
CA PRO A 29 -16.84 3.95 -5.44
C PRO A 29 -15.77 4.34 -6.47
N SER A 30 -16.07 5.30 -7.36
CA SER A 30 -15.13 5.72 -8.41
C SER A 30 -14.12 6.77 -7.92
N ILE A 31 -13.12 7.12 -8.73
CA ILE A 31 -12.23 8.25 -8.43
C ILE A 31 -12.98 9.57 -8.24
N LYS A 32 -14.11 9.77 -8.95
CA LYS A 32 -14.98 10.94 -8.73
C LYS A 32 -15.49 10.95 -7.29
N ASN A 33 -15.86 9.79 -6.74
CA ASN A 33 -16.30 9.69 -5.35
C ASN A 33 -15.18 10.02 -4.37
N LEU A 34 -13.95 9.58 -4.64
CA LEU A 34 -12.82 9.91 -3.76
C LEU A 34 -12.44 11.39 -3.78
N LEU A 35 -12.69 12.09 -4.88
CA LEU A 35 -12.25 13.48 -5.06
C LEU A 35 -13.36 14.52 -4.82
N LEU A 36 -14.60 14.22 -5.23
CA LEU A 36 -15.65 15.23 -5.41
C LEU A 36 -17.01 14.83 -4.83
N ASP A 37 -17.21 13.56 -4.44
CA ASP A 37 -18.52 13.04 -4.06
C ASP A 37 -18.45 12.23 -2.75
N GLU A 38 -19.58 11.67 -2.34
CA GLU A 38 -19.64 10.77 -1.19
C GLU A 38 -18.93 9.44 -1.52
N VAL A 39 -18.07 9.00 -0.60
CA VAL A 39 -17.46 7.66 -0.64
C VAL A 39 -18.42 6.64 -0.01
N VAL A 40 -19.08 7.06 1.07
CA VAL A 40 -20.20 6.38 1.71
C VAL A 40 -21.26 7.43 2.06
N PRO A 41 -22.55 7.06 2.19
CA PRO A 41 -23.62 8.02 2.40
C PRO A 41 -23.32 9.03 3.52
N GLY A 42 -23.36 10.33 3.19
CA GLY A 42 -23.09 11.45 4.09
C GLY A 42 -21.62 11.71 4.45
N SER A 43 -20.65 11.00 3.86
CA SER A 43 -19.23 11.14 4.17
C SER A 43 -18.34 11.32 2.93
N PHE A 44 -17.49 12.34 2.99
CA PHE A 44 -16.58 12.75 1.93
C PHE A 44 -15.12 12.63 2.38
N LEU A 45 -14.25 12.27 1.45
CA LEU A 45 -12.82 12.52 1.61
C LEU A 45 -12.51 13.94 1.16
N GLN A 46 -11.79 14.66 1.99
CA GLN A 46 -11.22 15.94 1.63
C GLN A 46 -9.73 15.73 1.38
N LEU A 47 -9.36 15.48 0.12
CA LEU A 47 -7.96 15.33 -0.29
C LEU A 47 -7.29 16.71 -0.28
N VAL A 48 -6.71 17.06 0.87
CA VAL A 48 -6.12 18.38 1.14
C VAL A 48 -4.82 18.56 0.36
N PHE A 49 -4.00 17.53 0.33
CA PHE A 49 -2.70 17.55 -0.32
C PHE A 49 -2.48 16.23 -1.03
N HIS A 50 -2.16 16.30 -2.32
CA HIS A 50 -1.75 15.16 -3.13
C HIS A 50 -0.88 15.67 -4.29
N PRO A 51 0.44 15.38 -4.31
CA PRO A 51 1.38 16.01 -5.24
C PRO A 51 1.00 15.88 -6.72
N THR A 52 0.34 14.78 -7.09
CA THR A 52 -0.04 14.48 -8.48
C THR A 52 -1.38 15.10 -8.92
N LEU A 53 -2.32 15.34 -8.00
CA LEU A 53 -3.72 15.65 -8.35
C LEU A 53 -4.17 17.06 -7.96
N MET A 54 -3.48 17.69 -7.01
CA MET A 54 -3.87 18.99 -6.52
C MET A 54 -3.56 20.11 -7.52
N ALA A 55 -4.39 21.16 -7.51
CA ALA A 55 -4.20 22.31 -8.38
C ALA A 55 -3.07 23.26 -7.92
N ALA A 56 -2.93 23.46 -6.61
CA ALA A 56 -1.91 24.35 -6.06
C ALA A 56 -0.52 23.72 -6.10
N THR A 57 0.51 24.55 -6.24
CA THR A 57 1.92 24.11 -6.34
C THR A 57 2.82 24.95 -5.43
N GLY A 58 4.02 24.44 -5.13
CA GLY A 58 5.04 25.19 -4.40
C GLY A 58 4.62 25.56 -2.98
N GLU A 59 5.03 26.73 -2.50
CA GLU A 59 4.81 27.19 -1.12
C GLU A 59 3.33 27.14 -0.70
N ALA A 60 2.41 27.63 -1.54
CA ALA A 60 0.98 27.62 -1.25
C ALA A 60 0.42 26.20 -0.98
N SER A 61 0.93 25.18 -1.70
CA SER A 61 0.53 23.79 -1.46
C SER A 61 1.05 23.25 -0.12
N ILE A 62 2.26 23.65 0.27
CA ILE A 62 2.89 23.24 1.52
C ILE A 62 2.25 23.96 2.72
N GLU A 63 1.89 25.24 2.58
CA GLU A 63 1.16 25.99 3.60
C GLU A 63 -0.18 25.33 3.90
N VAL A 64 -0.98 24.98 2.89
CA VAL A 64 -2.27 24.30 3.10
C VAL A 64 -2.11 22.97 3.85
N MET A 65 -1.08 22.19 3.52
CA MET A 65 -0.77 20.95 4.22
C MET A 65 -0.42 21.20 5.70
N LEU A 66 0.40 22.23 5.97
CA LEU A 66 0.83 22.59 7.32
C LEU A 66 -0.31 23.17 8.16
N ASP A 67 -1.11 24.05 7.57
CA ASP A 67 -2.32 24.60 8.18
C ASP A 67 -3.30 23.50 8.57
N THR A 68 -3.47 22.50 7.69
CA THR A 68 -4.34 21.35 7.98
C THR A 68 -3.78 20.52 9.12
N ARG A 69 -2.47 20.28 9.15
CA ARG A 69 -1.83 19.59 10.28
C ARG A 69 -2.14 20.26 11.61
N GLU A 70 -2.12 21.60 11.67
CA GLU A 70 -2.37 22.36 12.90
C GLU A 70 -3.86 22.45 13.26
N LYS A 71 -4.73 22.73 12.28
CA LYS A 71 -6.17 22.94 12.49
C LYS A 71 -6.96 21.62 12.66
N GLU A 72 -6.46 20.55 12.07
CA GLU A 72 -7.09 19.22 12.08
C GLU A 72 -6.27 18.20 12.88
N GLU A 73 -5.45 18.66 13.84
CA GLU A 73 -4.65 17.79 14.70
C GLU A 73 -5.51 16.70 15.36
N GLY A 74 -5.04 15.44 15.27
CA GLY A 74 -5.75 14.25 15.72
C GLY A 74 -6.96 13.84 14.88
N ARG A 75 -7.27 14.56 13.78
CA ARG A 75 -8.47 14.34 12.97
C ARG A 75 -8.20 13.95 11.52
N TYR A 76 -7.07 14.32 10.92
CA TYR A 76 -6.76 13.97 9.53
C TYR A 76 -6.11 12.58 9.39
N ILE A 77 -6.33 11.92 8.25
CA ILE A 77 -5.63 10.69 7.88
C ILE A 77 -4.38 11.07 7.08
N LEU A 78 -3.24 10.49 7.43
CA LEU A 78 -2.01 10.58 6.65
C LEU A 78 -1.88 9.35 5.76
N VAL A 79 -1.89 9.52 4.44
CA VAL A 79 -1.54 8.45 3.50
C VAL A 79 -0.07 8.59 3.14
N MET A 80 0.69 7.51 3.29
CA MET A 80 2.08 7.43 2.85
C MET A 80 2.16 6.52 1.62
N GLU A 81 2.59 7.07 0.48
CA GLU A 81 2.88 6.30 -0.74
C GLU A 81 4.39 6.29 -1.00
N GLY A 82 4.96 5.10 -1.20
CA GLY A 82 6.41 4.95 -1.33
C GLY A 82 7.11 4.83 0.02
N GLY A 83 8.32 4.26 -0.01
CA GLY A 83 9.11 4.07 1.21
C GLY A 83 9.73 5.39 1.71
N ILE A 84 10.27 5.36 2.92
CA ILE A 84 10.86 6.53 3.57
C ILE A 84 12.37 6.33 3.68
N PRO A 85 13.19 7.01 2.84
CA PRO A 85 14.64 6.99 2.99
C PRO A 85 15.08 7.64 4.31
N THR A 86 15.90 6.93 5.09
CA THR A 86 16.39 7.42 6.39
C THR A 86 17.90 7.67 6.43
N ALA A 87 18.66 7.11 5.49
CA ALA A 87 20.10 7.33 5.43
C ALA A 87 20.43 8.80 5.12
N ARG A 88 21.57 9.28 5.67
CA ARG A 88 22.08 10.65 5.47
C ARG A 88 21.03 11.74 5.77
N GLY A 89 20.24 11.55 6.84
CA GLY A 89 19.20 12.49 7.25
C GLY A 89 17.96 12.49 6.34
N GLY A 90 17.79 11.47 5.50
CA GLY A 90 16.65 11.32 4.60
C GLY A 90 16.74 12.14 3.31
N ILE A 91 17.91 12.68 2.97
CA ILE A 91 18.11 13.55 1.80
C ILE A 91 17.79 12.88 0.45
N PHE A 92 17.72 11.55 0.41
CA PHE A 92 17.40 10.78 -0.80
C PHE A 92 15.95 10.95 -1.28
N ALA A 93 15.06 11.55 -0.49
CA ALA A 93 13.74 11.98 -0.93
C ALA A 93 13.33 13.26 -0.21
N THR A 94 12.91 14.28 -0.98
CA THR A 94 12.53 15.60 -0.48
C THR A 94 11.13 15.98 -0.96
N VAL A 95 10.44 16.77 -0.15
CA VAL A 95 9.08 17.25 -0.37
C VAL A 95 9.02 18.75 -0.06
N GLY A 96 9.34 19.52 -1.10
CA GLY A 96 9.43 20.99 -1.03
C GLY A 96 10.69 21.48 -0.34
N GLU A 97 10.68 22.78 -0.04
CA GLU A 97 11.80 23.50 0.56
C GLU A 97 11.30 24.45 1.66
N LYS A 98 12.18 24.79 2.59
CA LYS A 98 11.94 25.84 3.60
C LYS A 98 13.19 26.70 3.66
N LYS A 99 13.06 28.00 3.38
CA LYS A 99 14.20 28.94 3.28
C LYS A 99 15.28 28.45 2.31
N LYS A 100 14.87 27.90 1.16
CA LYS A 100 15.74 27.30 0.12
C LYS A 100 16.51 26.04 0.52
N GLU A 101 16.25 25.50 1.70
CA GLU A 101 16.78 24.21 2.12
C GLU A 101 15.74 23.10 1.87
N PRO A 102 16.15 21.94 1.34
CA PRO A 102 15.22 20.85 1.07
C PRO A 102 14.60 20.30 2.37
N VAL A 103 13.29 20.08 2.36
CA VAL A 103 12.60 19.38 3.44
C VAL A 103 12.52 17.90 3.08
N THR A 104 13.12 17.03 3.89
CA THR A 104 13.13 15.59 3.59
C THR A 104 11.76 14.97 3.83
N VAL A 105 11.44 13.92 3.06
CA VAL A 105 10.21 13.13 3.27
C VAL A 105 10.19 12.56 4.69
N LEU A 106 11.33 12.12 5.22
CA LEU A 106 11.45 11.67 6.62
C LEU A 106 10.98 12.74 7.60
N SER A 107 11.56 13.95 7.54
CA SER A 107 11.19 15.04 8.46
C SER A 107 9.71 15.45 8.32
N ARG A 108 9.20 15.47 7.09
CA ARG A 108 7.80 15.80 6.80
C ARG A 108 6.85 14.72 7.31
N PHE A 109 7.16 13.45 7.04
CA PHE A 109 6.38 12.31 7.50
C PHE A 109 6.29 12.30 9.03
N VAL A 110 7.42 12.41 9.74
CA VAL A 110 7.42 12.42 11.22
C VAL A 110 6.57 13.56 11.77
N SER A 111 6.68 14.76 11.18
CA SER A 111 5.89 15.92 11.58
C SER A 111 4.38 15.69 11.39
N LEU A 112 3.97 15.15 10.25
CA LEU A 112 2.56 14.86 9.93
C LEU A 112 2.04 13.64 10.69
N ALA A 113 2.85 12.62 10.91
CA ALA A 113 2.46 11.40 11.61
C ALA A 113 2.02 11.73 13.04
N ARG A 114 2.78 12.56 13.77
CA ARG A 114 2.46 12.96 15.15
C ARG A 114 1.12 13.67 15.32
N GLY A 115 0.63 14.36 14.30
CA GLY A 115 -0.65 15.08 14.33
C GLY A 115 -1.81 14.34 13.66
N SER A 116 -1.58 13.15 13.10
CA SER A 116 -2.60 12.41 12.35
C SER A 116 -3.47 11.53 13.24
N LEU A 117 -4.73 11.32 12.84
CA LEU A 117 -5.65 10.35 13.44
C LEU A 117 -5.13 8.91 13.25
N ALA A 118 -4.68 8.62 12.02
CA ALA A 118 -4.14 7.33 11.62
C ALA A 118 -3.30 7.50 10.36
N ILE A 119 -2.43 6.52 10.12
CA ILE A 119 -1.56 6.45 8.96
C ILE A 119 -1.99 5.26 8.11
N ILE A 120 -2.27 5.50 6.82
CA ILE A 120 -2.44 4.44 5.83
C ILE A 120 -1.12 4.34 5.05
N ALA A 121 -0.38 3.27 5.30
CA ALA A 121 0.80 2.92 4.52
C ALA A 121 0.32 2.21 3.24
N LEU A 122 0.39 2.92 2.11
CA LEU A 122 -0.20 2.49 0.86
C LEU A 122 0.86 1.99 -0.12
N GLY A 123 0.71 0.72 -0.48
CA GLY A 123 1.61 -0.01 -1.35
C GLY A 123 2.81 -0.57 -0.62
N ASP A 124 3.41 -1.60 -1.21
CA ASP A 124 4.45 -2.41 -0.58
C ASP A 124 5.68 -1.59 -0.12
N CYS A 125 6.03 -0.57 -0.90
CA CYS A 125 7.09 0.37 -0.56
C CYS A 125 6.82 1.11 0.76
N ALA A 126 5.59 1.56 0.98
CA ALA A 126 5.23 2.30 2.20
C ALA A 126 4.98 1.36 3.39
N THR A 127 4.55 0.12 3.17
CA THR A 127 4.27 -0.83 4.25
C THR A 127 5.54 -1.50 4.76
N PHE A 128 6.37 -2.03 3.85
CA PHE A 128 7.50 -2.91 4.17
C PHE A 128 8.81 -2.43 3.54
N GLY A 129 8.82 -1.26 2.91
CA GLY A 129 10.00 -0.71 2.21
C GLY A 129 10.10 -1.13 0.75
N GLY A 130 9.63 -2.35 0.40
CA GLY A 130 9.49 -2.87 -0.96
C GLY A 130 10.77 -2.77 -1.81
N ILE A 131 10.60 -2.50 -3.12
CA ILE A 131 11.74 -2.39 -4.06
C ILE A 131 12.80 -1.36 -3.60
N PRO A 132 12.44 -0.14 -3.13
CA PRO A 132 13.42 0.81 -2.62
C PRO A 132 14.24 0.32 -1.42
N ALA A 133 13.69 -0.58 -0.60
CA ALA A 133 14.37 -1.17 0.55
C ALA A 133 15.05 -2.52 0.25
N ALA A 134 14.90 -3.03 -0.98
CA ALA A 134 15.56 -4.24 -1.44
C ALA A 134 17.09 -4.09 -1.40
N ARG A 135 17.80 -5.21 -1.27
CA ARG A 135 19.27 -5.22 -1.28
C ARG A 135 19.83 -4.52 -2.54
N PRO A 136 20.80 -3.61 -2.40
CA PRO A 136 21.60 -3.33 -1.20
C PRO A 136 21.08 -2.22 -0.27
N ASN A 137 19.90 -1.63 -0.52
CA ASN A 137 19.28 -0.54 0.26
C ASN A 137 20.23 0.62 0.66
N PRO A 138 20.89 1.29 -0.29
CA PRO A 138 21.86 2.36 0.02
C PRO A 138 21.21 3.62 0.63
N THR A 139 19.90 3.77 0.48
CA THR A 139 19.14 4.93 0.98
C THR A 139 18.59 4.71 2.39
N GLY A 140 18.76 3.52 2.96
CA GLY A 140 18.14 3.14 4.23
C GLY A 140 16.62 3.31 4.20
N CYS A 141 16.00 2.94 3.09
CA CYS A 141 14.56 3.03 2.91
C CYS A 141 13.84 2.07 3.86
N LYS A 142 12.75 2.54 4.48
CA LYS A 142 11.93 1.81 5.46
C LYS A 142 10.44 2.00 5.18
N GLY A 143 9.63 1.11 5.73
CA GLY A 143 8.18 1.28 5.78
C GLY A 143 7.75 2.34 6.81
N ALA A 144 6.51 2.80 6.70
CA ALA A 144 5.92 3.80 7.59
C ALA A 144 5.85 3.31 9.04
N LYS A 145 5.49 2.03 9.26
CA LYS A 145 5.42 1.44 10.60
C LYS A 145 6.78 1.43 11.29
N ASP A 146 7.83 1.01 10.58
CA ASP A 146 9.20 1.02 11.12
C ASP A 146 9.64 2.42 11.57
N VAL A 147 9.36 3.44 10.74
CA VAL A 147 9.68 4.85 11.08
C VAL A 147 8.86 5.34 12.26
N VAL A 148 7.58 5.01 12.32
CA VAL A 148 6.68 5.36 13.45
C VAL A 148 7.18 4.76 14.76
N GLU A 149 7.61 3.50 14.75
CA GLU A 149 8.13 2.81 15.93
C GLU A 149 9.48 3.39 16.39
N GLU A 150 10.42 3.61 15.46
CA GLU A 150 11.73 4.22 15.75
C GLU A 150 11.61 5.64 16.33
N GLU A 151 10.66 6.42 15.81
CA GLU A 151 10.37 7.79 16.24
C GLU A 151 9.42 7.85 17.46
N LYS A 152 8.99 6.69 17.97
CA LYS A 152 8.09 6.53 19.13
C LYS A 152 6.79 7.33 18.97
N ILE A 153 6.16 7.21 17.81
CA ILE A 153 4.90 7.87 17.49
C ILE A 153 3.75 6.90 17.83
N GLY A 154 2.83 7.31 18.70
CA GLY A 154 1.71 6.47 19.17
C GLY A 154 0.51 6.41 18.24
N VAL A 155 0.68 6.69 16.95
CA VAL A 155 -0.41 6.77 15.97
C VAL A 155 -0.56 5.43 15.25
N PRO A 156 -1.78 4.90 15.09
CA PRO A 156 -2.00 3.61 14.44
C PRO A 156 -1.63 3.64 12.95
N VAL A 157 -0.99 2.56 12.50
CA VAL A 157 -0.61 2.35 11.09
C VAL A 157 -1.38 1.17 10.52
N ILE A 158 -2.16 1.43 9.47
CA ILE A 158 -2.88 0.42 8.68
C ILE A 158 -2.08 0.18 7.39
N ASN A 159 -1.66 -1.06 7.18
CA ASN A 159 -0.87 -1.45 6.01
C ASN A 159 -1.80 -1.93 4.88
N VAL A 160 -1.71 -1.29 3.72
CA VAL A 160 -2.43 -1.69 2.50
C VAL A 160 -1.38 -2.01 1.42
N PRO A 161 -0.67 -3.15 1.53
CA PRO A 161 0.43 -3.49 0.62
C PRO A 161 -0.07 -3.93 -0.76
N GLY A 162 0.89 -4.11 -1.66
CA GLY A 162 0.69 -4.37 -3.07
C GLY A 162 1.61 -3.50 -3.91
N CYS A 163 2.09 -4.01 -5.04
CA CYS A 163 2.94 -3.26 -5.97
C CYS A 163 2.34 -3.28 -7.39
N PRO A 164 1.27 -2.48 -7.66
CA PRO A 164 0.56 -1.58 -6.73
C PRO A 164 -0.51 -2.31 -5.88
N PRO A 165 -1.11 -1.64 -4.87
CA PRO A 165 -2.31 -2.14 -4.18
C PRO A 165 -3.54 -2.00 -5.09
N HIS A 166 -4.51 -2.91 -4.97
CA HIS A 166 -5.77 -2.82 -5.71
C HIS A 166 -6.59 -1.61 -5.24
N PRO A 167 -7.28 -0.86 -6.12
CA PRO A 167 -8.10 0.29 -5.72
C PRO A 167 -9.07 -0.04 -4.58
N ASP A 168 -9.79 -1.16 -4.70
CA ASP A 168 -10.79 -1.58 -3.71
C ASP A 168 -10.20 -1.85 -2.31
N TRP A 169 -8.92 -2.22 -2.21
CA TRP A 169 -8.28 -2.42 -0.91
C TRP A 169 -8.11 -1.08 -0.18
N PHE A 170 -7.71 -0.04 -0.89
CA PHE A 170 -7.63 1.31 -0.33
C PHE A 170 -9.03 1.88 -0.05
N VAL A 171 -9.92 1.85 -1.03
CA VAL A 171 -11.27 2.43 -0.91
C VAL A 171 -12.06 1.73 0.18
N GLY A 172 -12.00 0.40 0.27
CA GLY A 172 -12.67 -0.35 1.32
C GLY A 172 -12.06 -0.10 2.71
N THR A 173 -10.74 0.09 2.82
CA THR A 173 -10.10 0.50 4.08
C THR A 173 -10.61 1.87 4.54
N VAL A 174 -10.68 2.83 3.63
CA VAL A 174 -11.18 4.18 3.93
C VAL A 174 -12.67 4.16 4.26
N ALA A 175 -13.48 3.45 3.48
CA ALA A 175 -14.91 3.31 3.72
C ALA A 175 -15.18 2.70 5.10
N HIS A 176 -14.41 1.70 5.52
CA HIS A 176 -14.48 1.15 6.87
C HIS A 176 -14.22 2.23 7.93
N ILE A 177 -13.16 3.04 7.78
CA ILE A 177 -12.84 4.11 8.72
C ILE A 177 -13.97 5.14 8.81
N LEU A 178 -14.58 5.50 7.67
CA LEU A 178 -15.68 6.46 7.62
C LEU A 178 -16.95 5.93 8.31
N LEU A 179 -17.28 4.65 8.13
CA LEU A 179 -18.50 4.02 8.64
C LEU A 179 -18.38 3.58 10.10
N TYR A 180 -17.25 2.97 10.47
CA TYR A 180 -17.09 2.25 11.75
C TYR A 180 -15.99 2.84 12.64
N GLY A 181 -15.19 3.78 12.12
CA GLY A 181 -14.02 4.30 12.82
C GLY A 181 -12.78 3.44 12.58
N LEU A 182 -11.73 3.70 13.37
CA LEU A 182 -10.43 3.04 13.21
C LEU A 182 -10.54 1.52 13.35
N MET A 183 -9.84 0.81 12.47
CA MET A 183 -9.76 -0.66 12.50
C MET A 183 -9.11 -1.14 13.80
N SER A 184 -9.71 -2.15 14.40
CA SER A 184 -9.23 -2.83 15.60
C SER A 184 -8.25 -3.96 15.25
N SER A 185 -7.67 -4.60 16.27
CA SER A 185 -6.87 -5.83 16.08
C SER A 185 -7.66 -6.99 15.49
N ASP A 186 -8.98 -7.00 15.64
CA ASP A 186 -9.82 -8.05 15.06
C ASP A 186 -9.98 -7.89 13.55
N ASP A 187 -9.89 -6.65 13.05
CA ASP A 187 -9.98 -6.32 11.63
C ASP A 187 -8.66 -6.50 10.88
N LEU A 188 -7.52 -6.47 11.59
CA LEU A 188 -6.18 -6.51 11.03
C LEU A 188 -5.47 -7.84 11.29
N ASP A 189 -4.63 -8.30 10.36
CA ASP A 189 -3.71 -9.41 10.59
C ASP A 189 -2.45 -8.96 11.35
N GLU A 190 -1.55 -9.91 11.64
CA GLU A 190 -0.30 -9.66 12.38
C GLU A 190 0.67 -8.68 11.67
N LEU A 191 0.44 -8.41 10.38
CA LEU A 191 1.20 -7.44 9.58
C LEU A 191 0.47 -6.10 9.48
N ASN A 192 -0.55 -5.86 10.32
CA ASN A 192 -1.45 -4.70 10.30
C ASN A 192 -2.22 -4.53 8.98
N ARG A 193 -2.51 -5.63 8.26
CA ARG A 193 -3.25 -5.58 6.99
C ARG A 193 -4.73 -5.91 7.21
N PRO A 194 -5.69 -5.22 6.56
CA PRO A 194 -7.11 -5.58 6.69
C PRO A 194 -7.40 -7.03 6.26
N LYS A 195 -7.88 -7.87 7.19
CA LYS A 195 -8.14 -9.29 6.97
C LYS A 195 -9.14 -9.55 5.84
N ILE A 196 -10.04 -8.62 5.58
CA ILE A 196 -11.01 -8.71 4.48
C ILE A 196 -10.33 -8.82 3.10
N PHE A 197 -9.13 -8.26 2.92
CA PHE A 197 -8.38 -8.33 1.65
C PHE A 197 -7.20 -9.30 1.71
N TYR A 198 -6.58 -9.44 2.89
CA TYR A 198 -5.32 -10.18 3.08
C TYR A 198 -5.48 -11.42 3.99
N GLY A 199 -6.70 -11.87 4.26
CA GLY A 199 -6.97 -12.98 5.18
C GLY A 199 -6.83 -14.38 4.58
N GLN A 200 -6.70 -14.50 3.26
CA GLN A 200 -6.64 -15.78 2.55
C GLN A 200 -5.48 -15.84 1.56
N LEU A 201 -4.94 -17.04 1.35
CA LEU A 201 -3.89 -17.27 0.37
C LEU A 201 -4.46 -17.25 -1.06
N ILE A 202 -3.70 -16.66 -1.99
CA ILE A 202 -4.02 -16.72 -3.42
C ILE A 202 -4.22 -18.17 -3.87
N HIS A 203 -3.39 -19.10 -3.38
CA HIS A 203 -3.44 -20.50 -3.80
C HIS A 203 -4.68 -21.26 -3.33
N GLU A 204 -5.27 -20.88 -2.20
CA GLU A 204 -6.49 -21.53 -1.68
C GLU A 204 -7.71 -21.25 -2.56
N ASN A 205 -7.73 -20.08 -3.21
CA ASN A 205 -8.80 -19.66 -4.10
C ASN A 205 -8.41 -19.71 -5.59
N CYS A 206 -7.26 -20.30 -5.93
CA CYS A 206 -6.75 -20.29 -7.29
C CYS A 206 -7.53 -21.28 -8.18
N PRO A 207 -8.10 -20.86 -9.33
CA PRO A 207 -8.76 -21.78 -10.27
C PRO A 207 -7.84 -22.85 -10.85
N ARG A 208 -6.51 -22.60 -10.84
CA ARG A 208 -5.49 -23.57 -11.26
C ARG A 208 -5.06 -24.53 -10.12
N ARG A 209 -5.71 -24.50 -8.96
CA ARG A 209 -5.41 -25.37 -7.81
C ARG A 209 -5.59 -26.86 -8.12
N PRO A 210 -6.66 -27.33 -8.80
CA PRO A 210 -6.78 -28.74 -9.16
C PRO A 210 -5.59 -29.26 -9.97
N TYR A 211 -5.05 -28.46 -10.89
CA TYR A 211 -3.84 -28.81 -11.64
C TYR A 211 -2.61 -28.97 -10.75
N PHE A 212 -2.50 -28.20 -9.66
CA PHE A 212 -1.42 -28.37 -8.69
C PHE A 212 -1.55 -29.71 -7.96
N ASP A 213 -2.77 -30.02 -7.51
CA ASP A 213 -3.05 -31.25 -6.75
C ASP A 213 -2.85 -32.51 -7.60
N GLU A 214 -3.13 -32.44 -8.91
CA GLU A 214 -2.86 -33.51 -9.89
C GLU A 214 -1.41 -33.56 -10.39
N GLY A 215 -0.57 -32.57 -10.07
CA GLY A 215 0.80 -32.47 -10.59
C GLY A 215 0.90 -32.05 -12.07
N LYS A 216 -0.18 -31.48 -12.64
CA LYS A 216 -0.22 -30.91 -14.00
C LYS A 216 0.37 -29.49 -14.00
N PHE A 217 1.69 -29.39 -14.15
CA PHE A 217 2.40 -28.11 -14.19
C PHE A 217 2.62 -27.60 -15.62
N ALA A 218 2.39 -26.30 -15.82
CA ALA A 218 2.76 -25.60 -17.05
C ALA A 218 4.29 -25.52 -17.15
N ARG A 219 4.84 -25.73 -18.35
CA ARG A 219 6.29 -25.69 -18.60
C ARG A 219 6.72 -24.39 -19.29
N LYS A 220 5.78 -23.65 -19.87
CA LYS A 220 5.98 -22.32 -20.45
C LYS A 220 4.84 -21.38 -20.08
N LEU A 221 5.11 -20.08 -20.08
CA LEU A 221 4.08 -19.06 -19.89
C LEU A 221 3.04 -19.16 -21.00
N GLY A 222 1.76 -19.05 -20.64
CA GLY A 222 0.63 -19.22 -21.55
C GLY A 222 0.12 -20.66 -21.70
N GLU A 223 0.84 -21.68 -21.21
CA GLU A 223 0.33 -23.05 -21.18
C GLU A 223 -0.75 -23.24 -20.10
N GLU A 224 -1.63 -24.23 -20.35
CA GLU A 224 -2.58 -24.73 -19.36
C GLU A 224 -1.83 -25.47 -18.24
N GLY A 225 -2.38 -25.46 -17.02
CA GLY A 225 -1.77 -26.11 -15.85
C GLY A 225 -1.28 -25.13 -14.80
N CYS A 226 -0.80 -25.64 -13.67
CA CYS A 226 -0.35 -24.81 -12.56
C CYS A 226 1.00 -24.13 -12.87
N LEU A 227 1.10 -22.84 -12.57
CA LEU A 227 2.31 -22.02 -12.80
C LEU A 227 3.38 -22.16 -11.70
N TYR A 228 3.25 -23.15 -10.80
CA TYR A 228 4.13 -23.31 -9.65
C TYR A 228 5.60 -23.51 -10.07
N GLU A 229 5.85 -24.36 -11.07
CA GLU A 229 7.22 -24.59 -11.58
C GLU A 229 7.80 -23.39 -12.32
N LEU A 230 6.92 -22.51 -12.83
CA LEU A 230 7.29 -21.22 -13.43
C LEU A 230 7.49 -20.12 -12.39
N GLY A 231 7.44 -20.46 -11.10
CA GLY A 231 7.75 -19.57 -10.00
C GLY A 231 6.57 -18.86 -9.36
N CYS A 232 5.35 -19.35 -9.54
CA CYS A 232 4.18 -18.77 -8.88
C CYS A 232 4.32 -18.77 -7.35
N LYS A 233 4.21 -17.58 -6.77
CA LYS A 233 4.31 -17.28 -5.33
C LYS A 233 2.96 -17.32 -4.60
N GLY A 234 1.89 -17.66 -5.30
CA GLY A 234 0.53 -17.75 -4.76
C GLY A 234 0.38 -18.57 -3.47
N PRO A 235 1.13 -19.67 -3.22
CA PRO A 235 0.95 -20.46 -2.00
C PRO A 235 1.52 -19.85 -0.71
N PHE A 236 2.10 -18.65 -0.75
CA PHE A 236 2.42 -17.86 0.46
C PHE A 236 2.00 -16.39 0.34
N THR A 237 1.34 -16.01 -0.75
CA THR A 237 0.90 -14.63 -0.95
C THR A 237 -0.55 -14.51 -0.48
N TYR A 238 -0.79 -13.61 0.45
CA TYR A 238 -2.11 -13.27 0.95
C TYR A 238 -2.67 -12.09 0.17
N ALA A 239 -3.76 -12.33 -0.54
CA ALA A 239 -4.55 -11.33 -1.25
C ALA A 239 -5.81 -11.98 -1.87
N ASP A 240 -6.89 -11.21 -2.00
CA ASP A 240 -8.13 -11.62 -2.65
C ASP A 240 -8.13 -11.50 -4.20
N CYS A 241 -6.95 -11.31 -4.82
CA CYS A 241 -6.75 -11.26 -6.28
C CYS A 241 -7.52 -12.34 -7.08
N PRO A 242 -7.54 -13.64 -6.70
CA PRO A 242 -8.30 -14.65 -7.44
C PRO A 242 -9.82 -14.46 -7.39
N LEU A 243 -10.34 -13.69 -6.42
CA LEU A 243 -11.77 -13.45 -6.24
C LEU A 243 -12.22 -12.19 -6.97
N ARG A 244 -11.48 -11.08 -6.84
CA ARG A 244 -11.87 -9.78 -7.44
C ARG A 244 -11.25 -9.47 -8.80
N HIS A 245 -10.18 -10.16 -9.14
CA HIS A 245 -9.31 -9.86 -10.28
C HIS A 245 -8.73 -8.43 -10.24
N TRP A 246 -8.45 -7.83 -11.39
CA TRP A 246 -7.86 -6.50 -11.53
C TRP A 246 -8.51 -5.75 -12.70
N ASN A 247 -8.41 -4.42 -12.65
CA ASN A 247 -8.85 -3.50 -13.71
C ASN A 247 -10.33 -3.70 -14.08
N GLY A 248 -11.23 -3.62 -13.09
CA GLY A 248 -12.67 -3.80 -13.30
C GLY A 248 -13.08 -5.26 -13.51
N GLY A 249 -12.36 -6.19 -12.89
CA GLY A 249 -12.66 -7.62 -12.97
C GLY A 249 -12.14 -8.32 -14.24
N VAL A 250 -11.47 -7.58 -15.14
CA VAL A 250 -11.12 -8.04 -16.49
C VAL A 250 -10.11 -9.19 -16.49
N ASN A 251 -9.04 -9.08 -15.69
CA ASN A 251 -7.99 -10.10 -15.64
C ASN A 251 -7.20 -10.00 -14.34
N TRP A 252 -6.27 -10.91 -14.11
CA TRP A 252 -5.32 -10.88 -12.99
C TRP A 252 -4.08 -11.68 -13.36
N VAL A 253 -3.02 -11.60 -12.55
CA VAL A 253 -1.69 -12.13 -12.90
C VAL A 253 -1.70 -13.61 -13.33
N ILE A 254 -2.30 -14.50 -12.52
CA ILE A 254 -2.37 -15.94 -12.84
C ILE A 254 -3.38 -16.22 -13.96
N GLY A 255 -4.49 -15.47 -14.01
CA GLY A 255 -5.47 -15.54 -15.09
C GLY A 255 -4.84 -15.26 -16.45
N ALA A 256 -3.92 -14.29 -16.51
CA ALA A 256 -3.12 -13.94 -17.69
C ALA A 256 -2.01 -14.94 -18.02
N GLY A 257 -1.88 -16.04 -17.27
CA GLY A 257 -0.83 -17.04 -17.48
C GLY A 257 0.56 -16.63 -16.96
N SER A 258 0.63 -15.62 -16.09
CA SER A 258 1.85 -15.16 -15.43
C SER A 258 1.88 -15.56 -13.94
N PRO A 259 3.04 -16.00 -13.39
CA PRO A 259 3.11 -16.35 -11.98
C PRO A 259 2.81 -15.15 -11.08
N CYS A 260 2.12 -15.38 -9.96
CA CYS A 260 2.08 -14.42 -8.87
C CYS A 260 3.51 -14.17 -8.36
N LEU A 261 3.84 -12.91 -8.05
CA LEU A 261 5.18 -12.50 -7.61
C LEU A 261 5.27 -12.19 -6.11
N GLY A 262 4.16 -12.27 -5.37
CA GLY A 262 4.14 -12.00 -3.92
C GLY A 262 4.23 -10.53 -3.54
N CYS A 263 3.71 -9.62 -4.38
CA CYS A 263 3.85 -8.17 -4.20
C CYS A 263 3.11 -7.55 -2.99
N THR A 264 2.39 -8.36 -2.21
CA THR A 264 1.69 -7.95 -0.98
C THR A 264 2.40 -8.44 0.29
N GLU A 265 3.53 -9.14 0.14
CA GLU A 265 4.27 -9.77 1.22
C GLU A 265 5.54 -8.99 1.57
N PRO A 266 5.94 -8.91 2.85
CA PRO A 266 7.19 -8.26 3.28
C PRO A 266 8.46 -8.85 2.65
N SER A 267 8.34 -10.05 2.10
CA SER A 267 9.41 -10.78 1.43
C SER A 267 9.71 -10.28 0.01
N PHE A 268 8.88 -9.36 -0.53
CA PHE A 268 9.03 -8.76 -1.84
C PHE A 268 10.03 -7.59 -1.84
N PRO A 269 10.90 -7.46 -2.85
CA PRO A 269 11.14 -8.41 -3.94
C PRO A 269 12.22 -9.45 -3.60
N ASP A 270 13.07 -9.24 -2.59
CA ASP A 270 14.34 -9.95 -2.42
C ASP A 270 14.21 -11.47 -2.26
N ILE A 271 13.24 -11.93 -1.46
CA ILE A 271 13.05 -13.36 -1.17
C ILE A 271 12.08 -13.99 -2.17
N THR A 272 11.08 -13.21 -2.62
CA THR A 272 10.22 -13.61 -3.74
C THR A 272 11.00 -13.73 -5.06
N GLY A 273 12.14 -13.05 -5.16
CA GLY A 273 13.11 -13.17 -6.24
C GLY A 273 14.02 -14.38 -6.04
N PRO A 274 14.41 -15.11 -7.10
CA PRO A 274 14.07 -14.91 -8.50
C PRO A 274 12.62 -15.28 -8.85
N PHE A 275 11.94 -14.38 -9.58
CA PHE A 275 10.50 -14.46 -9.85
C PHE A 275 10.10 -15.69 -10.67
N TYR A 276 10.83 -16.00 -11.73
CA TYR A 276 10.51 -17.07 -12.69
C TYR A 276 11.21 -18.40 -12.38
N LYS A 277 11.46 -18.66 -11.10
CA LYS A 277 11.97 -19.95 -10.64
C LYS A 277 11.07 -20.49 -9.55
N LYS A 278 10.90 -21.81 -9.57
CA LYS A 278 10.29 -22.56 -8.47
C LYS A 278 10.99 -22.18 -7.17
N ILE A 279 10.19 -22.00 -6.12
CA ILE A 279 10.70 -21.75 -4.78
C ILE A 279 11.43 -23.01 -4.31
N SER A 280 12.75 -22.89 -4.11
CA SER A 280 13.57 -23.97 -3.55
C SER A 280 13.79 -23.82 -2.04
N HIS A 281 13.44 -22.67 -1.46
CA HIS A 281 13.74 -22.30 -0.07
C HIS A 281 12.51 -21.75 0.66
N TRP A 282 11.50 -22.59 0.85
CA TRP A 282 10.26 -22.22 1.55
C TRP A 282 10.48 -21.70 2.97
N GLU A 283 11.54 -22.18 3.63
CA GLU A 283 11.94 -21.75 4.96
C GLU A 283 12.28 -20.25 5.06
N LYS A 284 12.73 -19.64 3.96
CA LYS A 284 13.08 -18.21 3.92
C LYS A 284 11.88 -17.30 3.70
N LEU A 285 10.76 -17.86 3.23
CA LEU A 285 9.53 -17.13 2.94
C LEU A 285 8.58 -17.06 4.13
N LYS A 286 8.79 -17.89 5.16
CA LYS A 286 8.11 -17.68 6.44
C LYS A 286 8.56 -16.33 6.97
N PRO A 287 7.64 -15.38 7.21
CA PRO A 287 8.00 -14.15 7.88
C PRO A 287 8.74 -14.55 9.15
N SER A 288 9.91 -13.97 9.39
CA SER A 288 10.41 -13.88 10.75
C SER A 288 9.44 -12.97 11.48
N LEU A 289 8.33 -13.54 11.96
CA LEU A 289 7.54 -12.94 13.02
C LEU A 289 8.51 -12.83 14.18
N LYS A 290 9.08 -11.63 14.35
CA LYS A 290 9.74 -11.25 15.59
C LYS A 290 8.65 -10.80 16.55
#